data_AF-A8YAQ3-F1
#
_entry.id   AF-A8YAQ3-F1
#
_cell.length_a   1.000
_cell.length_b   1.000
_cell.length_c   1.000
_cell.angle_alpha   90.00
_cell.angle_beta   90.00
_cell.angle_gamma   90.00
#
_symmetry.space_group_name_H-M   'P 1'
#
loop_
_entity.id
_entity.type
_entity.pdbx_description
1 polymer ?
#
loop_
_entity_poly.entity_id
_entity_poly.type
_entity_poly.pdbx_seq_one_letter_code
_entity_poly.pdbx_strand_id
1 'polypeptide(L)' 'MPYLTESDAIKNAIDHFSHFPILWLDTEVADYNSKTPRLSLIQILADSTDLTGERVTILDVLD' A
#
# COMPACT_ATOMS: atom_id res chain seq x y z
N MET A 1 -6.22 9.39 3.57
CA MET A 1 -5.53 8.39 2.74
C MET A 1 -4.19 8.94 2.25
N PRO A 2 -3.08 8.71 2.97
CA PRO A 2 -1.74 9.05 2.49
C PRO A 2 -1.39 8.26 1.22
N TYR A 3 -0.77 8.92 0.25
CA TYR A 3 -0.30 8.33 -1.02
C TYR A 3 1.20 8.57 -1.14
N LEU A 4 2.00 7.50 -1.12
CA LEU A 4 3.46 7.58 -0.98
C LEU A 4 4.15 7.06 -2.24
N THR A 5 4.93 7.91 -2.89
CA THR A 5 5.73 7.58 -4.09
C THR A 5 7.24 7.53 -3.80
N GLU A 6 7.70 8.28 -2.80
CA GLU A 6 9.12 8.37 -2.47
C GLU A 6 9.61 7.15 -1.69
N SER A 7 10.72 6.56 -2.13
CA SER A 7 11.28 5.34 -1.53
C SER A 7 11.50 5.43 -0.02
N ASP A 8 11.99 6.56 0.48
CA ASP A 8 12.22 6.74 1.92
C ASP A 8 10.92 6.88 2.71
N ALA A 9 9.89 7.52 2.13
CA ALA A 9 8.57 7.60 2.73
C ALA A 9 7.90 6.21 2.80
N ILE A 10 8.03 5.42 1.73
CA ILE A 10 7.54 4.04 1.68
C ILE A 10 8.23 3.17 2.74
N LYS A 11 9.56 3.25 2.88
CA LYS A 11 10.30 2.52 3.92
C LYS A 11 9.86 2.92 5.32
N ASN A 12 9.66 4.21 5.58
CA ASN A 12 9.17 4.68 6.88
C ASN A 12 7.75 4.20 7.17
N ALA A 13 6.88 4.12 6.16
CA ALA A 13 5.55 3.54 6.31
C ALA A 13 5.61 2.04 6.62
N ILE A 14 6.49 1.28 5.94
CA ILE A 14 6.71 -0.14 6.22
C ILE A 14 7.19 -0.34 7.66
N ASP A 15 8.18 0.45 8.12
CA ASP A 15 8.64 0.42 9.51
C ASP A 15 7.49 0.69 10.49
N HIS A 16 6.72 1.75 10.26
CA HIS A 16 5.53 2.07 11.06
C HIS A 16 4.54 0.89 11.13
N PHE A 17 4.14 0.33 9.98
CA PHE A 17 3.16 -0.75 9.92
C PHE A 17 3.67 -2.08 10.47
N SER A 18 4.99 -2.31 10.48
CA SER A 18 5.60 -3.51 11.05
C SER A 18 5.33 -3.70 12.56
N HIS A 19 4.94 -2.63 13.25
CA HIS A 19 4.62 -2.63 14.67
C HIS A 19 3.16 -3.02 14.99
N PHE A 20 2.30 -3.19 13.98
CA PHE A 20 0.90 -3.55 14.18
C PHE A 20 0.72 -5.08 14.13
N PRO A 21 -0.10 -5.66 15.03
CA PRO A 21 -0.26 -7.12 15.10
C PRO A 21 -1.06 -7.71 13.94
N ILE A 22 -1.92 -6.90 13.30
CA ILE A 22 -2.77 -7.30 12.18
C ILE A 22 -2.79 -6.15 11.16
N LEU A 23 -2.60 -6.48 9.89
CA LEU A 23 -2.73 -5.57 8.76
C LEU A 23 -3.68 -6.17 7.72
N TRP A 24 -4.50 -5.32 7.12
CA TRP A 24 -5.31 -5.66 5.95
C TRP A 24 -4.60 -5.08 4.73
N LEU A 25 -4.33 -5.92 3.75
CA LEU A 25 -3.52 -5.60 2.59
C LEU A 25 -4.28 -5.93 1.31
N ASP A 26 -4.14 -5.05 0.32
CA ASP A 26 -4.59 -5.30 -1.05
C ASP A 26 -3.54 -4.76 -2.04
N THR A 27 -3.61 -5.18 -3.30
CA THR A 27 -2.64 -4.81 -4.33
C THR A 27 -3.31 -4.50 -5.66
N GLU A 28 -2.77 -3.52 -6.39
CA GLU A 28 -3.16 -3.23 -7.77
C GLU A 28 -2.06 -3.59 -8.77
N VAL A 29 -2.47 -3.87 -10.01
CA VAL A 29 -1.58 -4.31 -11.08
C VAL A 29 -1.62 -3.30 -12.25
N ALA A 30 -0.45 -2.84 -12.67
CA ALA A 30 -0.24 -2.13 -13.94
C ALA A 30 0.08 -3.11 -15.07
N ASP A 31 -0.09 -2.63 -16.31
CA ASP A 31 0.24 -3.40 -17.52
C ASP A 31 -0.43 -4.78 -17.58
N TYR A 32 -1.71 -4.85 -17.15
CA TYR A 32 -2.47 -6.10 -16.98
C TYR A 32 -2.56 -6.96 -18.25
N ASN A 33 -2.46 -6.34 -19.43
CA ASN A 33 -2.51 -7.01 -20.73
C ASN A 33 -1.12 -7.39 -21.28
N SER A 34 -0.05 -7.03 -20.59
CA SER A 34 1.31 -7.38 -20.95
C SER A 34 1.62 -8.82 -20.53
N LYS A 35 2.72 -9.37 -21.07
CA LYS A 35 3.23 -10.67 -20.61
C LYS A 35 3.90 -10.60 -19.23
N THR A 36 4.12 -9.40 -18.73
CA THR A 36 4.85 -9.11 -17.50
C THR A 36 4.10 -8.00 -16.73
N PRO A 37 2.89 -8.28 -16.22
CA PRO A 37 2.17 -7.31 -15.39
C PRO A 37 3.04 -6.89 -14.21
N ARG A 38 2.92 -5.62 -13.81
CA ARG A 38 3.74 -5.02 -12.75
C ARG A 38 2.86 -4.73 -11.54
N LEU A 39 3.39 -4.96 -10.34
CA LEU A 39 2.76 -4.45 -9.13
C LEU A 39 2.82 -2.93 -9.15
N SER A 40 1.68 -2.26 -9.02
CA SER A 40 1.61 -0.81 -9.05
C SER A 40 1.39 -0.22 -7.66
N LEU A 41 0.35 -0.67 -6.98
CA LEU A 41 -0.03 -0.15 -5.67
C LEU A 41 -0.08 -1.26 -4.62
N ILE A 42 0.22 -0.87 -3.38
CA ILE A 42 -0.06 -1.67 -2.18
C ILE A 42 -0.89 -0.80 -1.24
N GLN A 43 -2.09 -1.25 -0.91
CA GLN A 43 -2.98 -0.59 0.06
C GLN A 43 -2.85 -1.25 1.42
N ILE A 44 -2.69 -0.45 2.47
CA ILE A 44 -2.49 -0.93 3.85
C ILE A 44 -3.52 -0.29 4.77
N LEU A 45 -4.22 -1.11 5.54
CA LEU A 45 -5.08 -0.68 6.65
C LEU A 45 -4.70 -1.42 7.93
N ALA A 46 -4.31 -0.68 8.96
CA ALA A 46 -3.98 -1.24 10.27
C ALA A 46 -5.14 -1.20 11.27
N ASP A 47 -6.21 -0.47 10.96
CA ASP A 47 -7.40 -0.34 11.79
C ASP A 47 -8.59 -1.06 11.14
N SER A 48 -8.90 -2.26 11.62
CA SER A 48 -10.00 -3.07 11.10
C SER A 48 -11.39 -2.49 11.35
N THR A 49 -11.50 -1.41 12.13
CA THR A 49 -12.77 -0.71 12.37
C THR A 49 -13.04 0.39 11.34
N ASP A 50 -12.05 0.77 10.53
CA ASP A 50 -12.25 1.70 9.44
C ASP A 50 -12.83 1.01 8.19
N LEU A 51 -14.15 1.13 8.04
CA LEU A 51 -14.88 0.63 6.87
C LEU A 51 -15.05 1.70 5.77
N THR A 52 -14.54 2.91 5.98
CA THR A 52 -14.66 4.05 5.05
C THR A 52 -13.47 4.14 4.09
N GLY A 53 -12.32 3.58 4.51
CA GLY A 53 -11.07 3.62 3.75
C GLY A 53 -10.26 4.91 3.96
N GLU A 54 -10.70 5.83 4.83
CA GLU A 54 -10.02 7.10 5.07
C GLU A 54 -8.60 6.94 5.64
N ARG A 55 -8.36 5.87 6.40
CA ARG A 55 -7.09 5.55 7.07
C ARG A 55 -6.21 4.60 6.27
N VAL A 56 -6.64 4.20 5.07
CA VAL A 56 -5.79 3.41 4.16
C VAL A 56 -4.56 4.24 3.78
N THR A 57 -3.40 3.61 3.79
CA THR A 57 -2.17 4.16 3.18
C THR A 57 -1.90 3.45 1.89
N ILE A 58 -1.62 4.20 0.82
CA ILE A 58 -1.26 3.66 -0.49
C ILE A 58 0.24 3.85 -0.70
N LEU A 59 0.93 2.76 -0.98
CA LEU A 59 2.29 2.74 -1.48
C LEU A 59 2.22 2.63 -3.00
N ASP A 60 2.63 3.68 -3.71
CA ASP A 60 2.88 3.61 -5.14
C ASP A 60 4.29 3.09 -5.35
N VAL A 61 4.38 1.85 -5.82
CA VAL A 61 5.63 1.12 -6.01
C VAL A 61 5.97 0.96 -7.49
N LEU A 62 5.23 1.64 -8.36
CA LEU A 62 5.54 1.67 -9.78
C LEU A 62 6.65 2.69 -10.03
N ASP A 63 7.80 2.19 -10.47
CA ASP A 63 8.97 2.96 -10.92
C ASP A 63 8.70 3.75 -12.21
#